data_AF-A0A3E1NW76-F1
#
_entry.id   AF-A0A3E1NW76-F1
#
_cell.length_a   1.000
_cell.length_b   1.000
_cell.length_c   1.000
_cell.angle_alpha   90.00
_cell.angle_beta   90.00
_cell.angle_gamma   90.00
#
_symmetry.space_group_name_H-M   'P 1'
#
loop_
_entity.id
_entity.type
_entity.pdbx_description
1 polymer ?
#
loop_
_entity_poly.entity_id
_entity_poly.type
_entity_poly.pdbx_seq_one_letter_code
_entity_poly.pdbx_strand_id
1 'polypeptide(L)'
;MKKLLLSCLIAICGLTTMNAKAQDQKYWVECYRNETGYCNITSAYIGVNTAQTISPGVVQSWTNTGIFTSPIGVFTYGAWWNTPTIITPASISIPTTSYITVKNNNTAAAVNVLMAIYYDNGKGGSAYFTSETVSIPKGGTANVYFPASSYTYTYDPRSGTTPILISFGLFEAN
;
A
#
# COMPACT_ATOMS: atom_id res chain seq x y z
N MET A 1 -34.40 5.92 -36.36
CA MET A 1 -34.51 5.22 -35.06
C MET A 1 -33.78 3.88 -35.01
N LYS A 2 -34.04 2.93 -35.93
CA LYS A 2 -33.37 1.61 -35.94
C LYS A 2 -31.84 1.67 -35.98
N LYS A 3 -31.28 2.59 -36.80
CA LYS A 3 -29.82 2.78 -36.91
C LYS A 3 -29.18 3.32 -35.61
N LEU A 4 -29.89 4.20 -34.89
CA LEU A 4 -29.44 4.81 -33.63
C LEU A 4 -29.43 3.79 -32.48
N LEU A 5 -30.49 2.96 -32.41
CA LEU A 5 -30.58 1.87 -31.43
C LEU A 5 -29.46 0.84 -31.63
N LEU A 6 -29.12 0.53 -32.89
CA LEU A 6 -28.01 -0.37 -33.21
C LEU A 6 -26.65 0.23 -32.85
N SER A 7 -26.45 1.55 -33.01
CA SER A 7 -25.21 2.22 -32.60
C SER A 7 -25.06 2.24 -31.07
N CYS A 8 -26.15 2.51 -30.34
CA CYS A 8 -26.15 2.43 -28.88
C CYS A 8 -25.91 1.01 -28.36
N LEU A 9 -26.50 0.00 -29.01
CA LEU A 9 -26.31 -1.40 -28.61
C LEU A 9 -24.85 -1.85 -28.85
N ILE A 10 -24.24 -1.48 -29.97
CA ILE A 10 -22.83 -1.78 -30.25
C ILE A 10 -21.90 -1.04 -29.27
N ALA A 11 -22.22 0.20 -28.90
CA ALA A 11 -21.48 0.96 -27.88
C ALA A 11 -21.58 0.31 -26.48
N ILE A 12 -22.78 -0.16 -26.10
CA ILE A 12 -23.03 -0.88 -24.84
C ILE A 12 -22.30 -2.25 -24.83
N CYS A 13 -22.34 -2.99 -25.94
CA CYS A 13 -21.63 -4.27 -26.06
C CYS A 13 -20.09 -4.08 -26.05
N GLY A 14 -19.59 -2.99 -26.65
CA GLY A 14 -18.17 -2.60 -26.57
C GLY A 14 -17.71 -2.29 -25.14
N LEU A 15 -18.56 -1.66 -24.32
CA LEU A 15 -18.30 -1.44 -22.89
C LEU A 15 -18.23 -2.75 -22.09
N THR A 16 -18.97 -3.79 -22.49
CA THR A 16 -19.02 -5.08 -21.75
C THR A 16 -17.93 -6.09 -22.12
N THR A 17 -17.21 -5.87 -23.22
CA THR A 17 -16.22 -6.85 -23.76
C THR A 17 -14.76 -6.46 -23.54
N MET A 18 -14.52 -5.45 -22.72
CA MET A 18 -13.18 -5.13 -22.26
C MET A 18 -12.72 -6.20 -21.28
N ASN A 19 -12.05 -7.23 -21.82
CA ASN A 19 -11.18 -8.09 -21.04
C ASN A 19 -10.09 -7.19 -20.46
N ALA A 20 -10.31 -6.74 -19.24
CA ALA A 20 -9.23 -6.30 -18.39
C ALA A 20 -8.17 -7.42 -18.48
N LYS A 21 -6.90 -7.09 -18.71
CA LYS A 21 -5.76 -7.99 -18.43
C LYS A 21 -4.88 -7.33 -17.37
N ALA A 22 -4.54 -8.07 -16.32
CA ALA A 22 -3.71 -7.55 -15.23
C ALA A 22 -2.35 -7.22 -15.84
N GLN A 23 -1.83 -6.02 -15.61
CA GLN A 23 -0.46 -5.66 -15.97
C GLN A 23 0.46 -5.79 -14.76
N ASP A 24 1.71 -6.17 -15.05
CA ASP A 24 2.79 -6.39 -14.07
C ASP A 24 3.43 -5.09 -13.55
N GLN A 25 2.67 -4.00 -13.40
CA GLN A 25 3.20 -2.78 -12.77
C GLN A 25 3.24 -2.95 -11.24
N LYS A 26 4.35 -2.49 -10.65
CA LYS A 26 4.76 -2.74 -9.27
C LYS A 26 4.50 -1.48 -8.42
N TYR A 27 3.87 -1.62 -7.27
CA TYR A 27 3.95 -0.63 -6.18
C TYR A 27 5.24 -0.83 -5.39
N TRP A 28 5.74 0.26 -4.80
CA TRP A 28 6.97 0.25 -4.02
C TRP A 28 6.65 0.44 -2.55
N VAL A 29 7.11 -0.50 -1.73
CA VAL A 29 7.06 -0.37 -0.28
C VAL A 29 8.48 -0.10 0.20
N GLU A 30 8.66 0.98 0.94
CA GLU A 30 9.96 1.43 1.43
C GLU A 30 10.00 1.40 2.95
N CYS A 31 11.05 0.82 3.52
CA CYS A 31 11.42 1.08 4.90
C CYS A 31 12.44 2.23 4.93
N TYR A 32 11.98 3.44 5.23
CA TYR A 32 12.86 4.63 5.21
C TYR A 32 13.55 4.87 6.56
N ARG A 33 13.02 4.30 7.65
CA ARG A 33 13.59 4.38 8.99
C ARG A 33 13.44 3.05 9.72
N ASN A 34 14.48 2.24 9.67
CA ASN A 34 14.52 0.90 10.26
C ASN A 34 14.99 0.87 11.73
N GLU A 35 15.33 2.02 12.31
CA GLU A 35 15.79 2.13 13.69
C GLU A 35 15.41 3.48 14.35
N THR A 36 15.28 3.45 15.67
CA THR A 36 15.11 4.63 16.52
C THR A 36 15.61 4.33 17.93
N GLY A 37 16.45 5.22 18.49
CA GLY A 37 17.04 5.02 19.80
C GLY A 37 17.77 3.67 19.89
N TYR A 38 17.30 2.79 20.76
CA TYR A 38 17.83 1.42 20.92
C TYR A 38 17.04 0.35 20.15
N CYS A 39 16.02 0.72 19.39
CA CYS A 39 15.09 -0.19 18.76
C CYS A 39 15.36 -0.34 17.26
N ASN A 40 15.50 -1.59 16.79
CA ASN A 40 15.76 -1.93 15.39
C ASN A 40 14.66 -2.84 14.85
N ILE A 41 14.25 -2.64 13.60
CA ILE A 41 13.37 -3.57 12.88
C ILE A 41 14.19 -4.80 12.45
N THR A 42 13.76 -5.99 12.88
CA THR A 42 14.40 -7.27 12.52
C THR A 42 13.69 -7.97 11.36
N SER A 43 12.38 -7.76 11.23
CA SER A 43 11.57 -8.29 10.15
C SER A 43 10.32 -7.44 9.93
N ALA A 44 9.74 -7.50 8.74
CA ALA A 44 8.42 -6.97 8.44
C ALA A 44 7.58 -8.02 7.72
N TYR A 45 6.35 -8.20 8.17
CA TYR A 45 5.29 -8.88 7.45
C TYR A 45 4.33 -7.82 6.91
N ILE A 46 4.30 -7.65 5.60
CA ILE A 46 3.53 -6.58 4.97
C ILE A 46 2.57 -7.19 3.96
N GLY A 47 1.28 -6.95 4.21
CA GLY A 47 0.20 -7.12 3.25
C GLY A 47 -0.11 -5.80 2.56
N VAL A 48 -0.35 -5.83 1.25
CA VAL A 48 -0.87 -4.68 0.50
C VAL A 48 -2.11 -5.13 -0.24
N ASN A 49 -3.24 -4.50 0.10
CA ASN A 49 -4.50 -4.68 -0.58
C ASN A 49 -4.67 -3.56 -1.59
N THR A 50 -5.03 -3.91 -2.82
CA THR A 50 -5.35 -2.94 -3.86
C THR A 50 -6.73 -3.25 -4.42
N ALA A 51 -7.49 -2.22 -4.76
CA ALA A 51 -8.79 -2.38 -5.39
C ALA A 51 -9.04 -1.29 -6.42
N GLN A 52 -9.62 -1.67 -7.55
CA GLN A 52 -9.93 -0.76 -8.65
C GLN A 52 -11.29 -1.10 -9.26
N THR A 53 -12.05 -0.07 -9.63
CA THR A 53 -13.26 -0.25 -10.45
C THR A 53 -12.85 -0.48 -11.90
N ILE A 54 -13.14 -1.65 -12.44
CA ILE A 54 -12.75 -2.07 -13.81
C ILE A 54 -13.88 -1.90 -14.84
N SER A 55 -15.13 -1.83 -14.37
CA SER A 55 -16.31 -1.48 -15.16
C SER A 55 -17.39 -0.93 -14.22
N PRO A 56 -18.45 -0.27 -14.73
CA PRO A 56 -19.51 0.28 -13.88
C PRO A 56 -20.09 -0.78 -12.92
N GLY A 57 -19.92 -0.58 -11.61
CA GLY A 57 -20.40 -1.50 -10.58
C GLY A 57 -19.53 -2.73 -10.32
N VAL A 58 -18.39 -2.89 -11.00
CA VAL A 58 -17.47 -4.02 -10.79
C VAL A 58 -16.15 -3.54 -10.23
N VAL A 59 -15.87 -3.94 -8.98
CA VAL A 59 -14.59 -3.71 -8.29
C VAL A 59 -13.82 -5.01 -8.26
N GLN A 60 -12.54 -4.95 -8.61
CA GLN A 60 -11.63 -6.07 -8.48
C GLN A 60 -10.52 -5.71 -7.49
N SER A 61 -10.13 -6.68 -6.67
CA SER A 61 -9.19 -6.50 -5.56
C SER A 61 -8.11 -7.58 -5.52
N TRP A 62 -6.93 -7.24 -5.00
CA TRP A 62 -5.79 -8.14 -4.81
C TRP A 62 -5.12 -7.90 -3.47
N THR A 63 -4.62 -8.98 -2.89
CA THR A 63 -3.82 -8.96 -1.67
C THR A 63 -2.46 -9.56 -1.99
N ASN A 64 -1.40 -8.80 -1.75
CA ASN A 64 -0.03 -9.30 -1.85
C ASN A 64 0.61 -9.28 -0.47
N THR A 65 1.24 -10.37 -0.07
CA THR A 65 1.88 -10.50 1.24
C THR A 65 3.33 -10.92 1.07
N GLY A 66 4.19 -10.43 1.96
CA GLY A 66 5.61 -10.78 1.99
C GLY A 66 6.17 -10.69 3.39
N ILE A 67 7.17 -11.53 3.69
CA ILE A 67 8.02 -11.41 4.87
C ILE A 67 9.39 -10.95 4.40
N PHE A 68 9.90 -9.88 5.00
CA PHE A 68 11.24 -9.38 4.75
C PHE A 68 12.05 -9.43 6.04
N THR A 69 13.19 -10.10 6.00
CA THR A 69 14.19 -10.06 7.06
C THR A 69 15.07 -8.83 6.86
N SER A 70 15.27 -8.04 7.92
CA SER A 70 15.99 -6.76 7.85
C SER A 70 15.50 -5.85 6.71
N PRO A 71 14.21 -5.44 6.72
CA PRO A 71 13.62 -4.66 5.65
C PRO A 71 14.24 -3.26 5.60
N ILE A 72 15.24 -3.05 4.75
CA ILE A 72 15.84 -1.74 4.48
C ILE A 72 15.73 -1.46 2.98
N GLY A 73 15.27 -0.26 2.63
CA GLY A 73 15.13 0.16 1.24
C GLY A 73 13.79 -0.23 0.62
N VAL A 74 13.76 -0.32 -0.70
CA VAL A 74 12.54 -0.44 -1.51
C VAL A 74 12.31 -1.89 -1.94
N PHE A 75 11.09 -2.39 -1.70
CA PHE A 75 10.61 -3.69 -2.12
C PHE A 75 9.41 -3.53 -3.06
N THR A 76 9.28 -4.46 -4.01
CA THR A 76 8.25 -4.36 -5.05
C THR A 76 7.11 -5.35 -4.84
N TYR A 77 5.87 -4.87 -4.94
CA TYR A 77 4.64 -5.66 -4.93
C TYR A 77 3.85 -5.44 -6.25
N GLY A 78 3.47 -6.49 -6.99
CA GLY A 78 2.57 -6.39 -8.17
C GLY A 78 1.09 -6.39 -7.73
N ALA A 79 0.04 -6.02 -8.46
CA ALA A 79 -0.19 -5.78 -9.88
C ALA A 79 -1.20 -4.61 -10.08
N TRP A 80 -1.33 -4.07 -11.30
CA TRP A 80 -2.20 -2.93 -11.66
C TRP A 80 -2.91 -3.17 -13.02
N TRP A 81 -4.08 -2.57 -13.31
CA TRP A 81 -4.73 -2.57 -14.64
C TRP A 81 -4.62 -1.26 -15.42
N ASN A 82 -3.98 -1.31 -16.59
CA ASN A 82 -3.83 -0.16 -17.49
C ASN A 82 -4.96 -0.12 -18.55
N THR A 83 -6.08 -0.81 -18.34
CA THR A 83 -7.18 -0.72 -19.31
C THR A 83 -7.76 0.70 -19.27
N PRO A 84 -7.68 1.46 -20.37
CA PRO A 84 -7.95 2.88 -20.39
C PRO A 84 -9.45 3.06 -20.57
N THR A 85 -10.22 3.12 -19.49
CA THR A 85 -11.65 3.40 -19.66
C THR A 85 -12.19 4.61 -18.96
N ILE A 86 -11.72 4.98 -17.78
CA ILE A 86 -12.12 6.21 -17.10
C ILE A 86 -11.02 6.48 -16.06
N ILE A 87 -10.83 7.74 -15.68
CA ILE A 87 -10.08 8.12 -14.47
C ILE A 87 -10.83 7.50 -13.27
N THR A 88 -10.62 6.21 -13.01
CA THR A 88 -11.30 5.49 -11.93
C THR A 88 -10.44 5.56 -10.68
N PRO A 89 -11.03 5.89 -9.52
CA PRO A 89 -10.31 5.82 -8.26
C PRO A 89 -9.78 4.40 -8.04
N ALA A 90 -8.49 4.31 -7.76
CA ALA A 90 -7.87 3.12 -7.23
C ALA A 90 -7.62 3.36 -5.74
N SER A 91 -7.72 2.28 -4.96
CA SER A 91 -7.44 2.31 -3.53
C SER A 91 -6.34 1.33 -3.20
N ILE A 92 -5.46 1.73 -2.29
CA ILE A 92 -4.44 0.88 -1.68
C ILE A 92 -4.67 0.93 -0.18
N SER A 93 -4.50 -0.20 0.50
CA SER A 93 -4.58 -0.27 1.96
C SER A 93 -3.57 -1.26 2.51
N ILE A 94 -3.08 -0.99 3.71
CA ILE A 94 -2.32 -1.95 4.49
C ILE A 94 -3.26 -2.52 5.56
N PRO A 95 -3.49 -3.84 5.59
CA PRO A 95 -4.33 -4.46 6.60
C PRO A 95 -3.64 -4.40 7.96
N THR A 96 -4.43 -4.33 9.03
CA THR A 96 -3.98 -4.33 10.43
C THR A 96 -3.24 -5.60 10.84
N THR A 97 -3.30 -6.66 10.01
CA THR A 97 -2.52 -7.89 10.19
C THR A 97 -1.05 -7.73 9.79
N SER A 98 -0.68 -6.64 9.10
CA SER A 98 0.72 -6.31 8.79
C SER A 98 1.41 -5.83 10.06
N TYR A 99 2.67 -6.21 10.25
CA TYR A 99 3.47 -5.82 11.42
C TYR A 99 4.95 -5.79 11.11
N ILE A 100 5.69 -5.04 11.92
CA ILE A 100 7.15 -5.13 12.03
C ILE A 100 7.50 -5.80 13.35
N THR A 101 8.56 -6.60 13.36
CA THR A 101 9.16 -7.10 14.59
C THR A 101 10.31 -6.18 14.95
N VAL A 102 10.25 -5.64 16.17
CA VAL A 102 11.22 -4.68 16.69
C VAL A 102 11.97 -5.32 17.83
N LYS A 103 13.30 -5.19 17.82
CA LYS A 103 14.17 -5.55 18.94
C LYS A 103 14.64 -4.31 19.67
N ASN A 104 14.45 -4.29 20.99
CA ASN A 104 15.05 -3.30 21.87
C ASN A 104 16.42 -3.80 22.34
N ASN A 105 17.48 -3.14 21.89
CA ASN A 105 18.85 -3.43 22.31
C ASN A 105 19.23 -2.76 23.65
N ASN A 106 18.36 -1.92 24.21
CA ASN A 106 18.55 -1.35 25.54
C ASN A 106 18.39 -2.45 26.58
N THR A 107 19.44 -2.70 27.35
CA THR A 107 19.42 -3.67 28.45
C THR A 107 18.95 -3.07 29.77
N ALA A 108 18.82 -1.73 29.85
CA ALA A 108 18.46 -1.01 31.06
C ALA A 108 16.94 -0.79 31.19
N ALA A 109 16.26 -0.40 30.11
CA ALA A 109 14.86 0.00 30.16
C ALA A 109 14.05 -0.46 28.93
N ALA A 110 12.73 -0.53 29.11
CA ALA A 110 11.81 -0.64 27.98
C ALA A 110 11.85 0.66 27.16
N VAL A 111 11.57 0.56 25.85
CA VAL A 111 11.50 1.70 24.94
C VAL A 111 10.14 1.70 24.29
N ASN A 112 9.47 2.84 24.33
CA ASN A 112 8.17 3.01 23.69
C ASN A 112 8.38 3.45 22.24
N VAL A 113 7.74 2.76 21.31
CA VAL A 113 7.86 3.04 19.88
C VAL A 113 6.50 3.09 19.22
N LEU A 114 6.41 3.79 18.10
CA LEU A 114 5.29 3.74 17.18
C LEU A 114 5.81 3.61 15.75
N MET A 115 4.94 3.22 14.84
CA MET A 115 5.22 3.16 13.42
C MET A 115 4.39 4.19 12.67
N ALA A 116 4.99 4.82 11.68
CA ALA A 116 4.28 5.67 10.74
C ALA A 116 4.30 5.08 9.33
N ILE A 117 3.21 5.28 8.59
CA ILE A 117 3.08 4.98 7.16
C ILE A 117 2.77 6.27 6.42
N TYR A 118 3.39 6.43 5.27
CA TYR A 118 3.16 7.50 4.32
C TYR A 118 2.83 6.92 2.95
N TYR A 119 1.77 7.44 2.33
CA TYR A 119 1.44 7.16 0.93
C TYR A 119 1.82 8.39 0.10
N ASP A 120 2.61 8.19 -0.96
CA ASP A 120 2.93 9.22 -1.94
C ASP A 120 2.55 8.79 -3.36
N ASN A 121 1.85 9.66 -4.08
CA ASN A 121 1.55 9.44 -5.49
C ASN A 121 2.41 10.29 -6.45
N GLY A 122 3.39 11.04 -5.93
CA GLY A 122 4.30 11.89 -6.71
C GLY A 122 3.63 13.09 -7.39
N LYS A 123 2.34 13.35 -7.14
CA LYS A 123 1.54 14.40 -7.79
C LYS A 123 0.79 15.29 -6.77
N GLY A 124 1.31 15.38 -5.55
CA GLY A 124 0.79 16.26 -4.51
C GLY A 124 -0.34 15.68 -3.66
N GLY A 125 -0.66 14.39 -3.82
CA GLY A 125 -1.55 13.68 -2.90
C GLY A 125 -0.76 12.78 -1.97
N SER A 126 -0.89 13.04 -0.66
CA SER A 126 -0.27 12.20 0.36
C SER A 126 -1.19 11.93 1.54
N ALA A 127 -0.93 10.83 2.22
CA ALA A 127 -1.63 10.46 3.45
C ALA A 127 -0.64 9.91 4.47
N TYR A 128 -0.85 10.23 5.75
CA TYR A 128 0.03 9.86 6.84
C TYR A 128 -0.77 9.23 7.97
N PHE A 129 -0.31 8.09 8.48
CA PHE A 129 -0.97 7.33 9.53
C PHE A 129 0.07 6.85 10.56
N THR A 130 -0.30 6.85 11.83
CA THR A 130 0.55 6.36 12.94
C THR A 130 -0.13 5.22 13.68
N SER A 131 0.63 4.20 14.05
CA SER A 131 0.16 3.14 14.95
C SER A 131 -0.06 3.68 16.36
N GLU A 132 -0.68 2.86 17.20
CA GLU A 132 -0.58 3.01 18.65
C GLU A 132 0.89 2.82 19.10
N THR A 133 1.20 3.38 20.26
CA THR A 133 2.49 3.19 20.92
C THR A 133 2.58 1.79 21.52
N VAL A 134 3.71 1.12 21.29
CA VAL A 134 4.04 -0.20 21.83
C VAL A 134 5.28 -0.09 22.70
N SER A 135 5.20 -0.63 23.92
CA SER A 135 6.35 -0.73 24.82
C SER A 135 7.16 -1.99 24.51
N ILE A 136 8.39 -1.83 24.04
CA ILE A 136 9.29 -2.94 23.75
C ILE A 136 10.13 -3.23 25.00
N PRO A 137 9.99 -4.41 25.63
CA PRO A 137 10.67 -4.71 26.89
C PRO A 137 12.19 -4.68 26.71
N LYS A 138 12.92 -4.37 27.80
CA LYS A 138 14.39 -4.31 27.81
C LYS A 138 15.01 -5.60 27.28
N GLY A 139 15.93 -5.49 26.32
CA GLY A 139 16.56 -6.62 25.64
C GLY A 139 15.62 -7.52 24.82
N GLY A 140 14.33 -7.19 24.76
CA GLY A 140 13.28 -8.03 24.21
C GLY A 140 12.87 -7.65 22.79
N THR A 141 11.88 -8.39 22.29
CA THR A 141 11.28 -8.17 20.97
C THR A 141 9.77 -8.06 21.10
N ALA A 142 9.14 -7.25 20.25
CA ALA A 142 7.69 -7.22 20.11
C ALA A 142 7.28 -6.87 18.68
N ASN A 143 6.05 -7.20 18.34
CA ASN A 143 5.45 -6.79 17.07
C ASN A 143 4.80 -5.42 17.24
N VAL A 144 5.05 -4.53 16.29
CA VAL A 144 4.36 -3.25 16.13
C VAL A 144 3.51 -3.36 14.88
N TYR A 145 2.19 -3.26 15.04
CA TYR A 145 1.26 -3.44 13.93
C TYR A 145 1.08 -2.17 13.12
N PHE A 146 0.92 -2.31 11.82
CA PHE A 146 0.65 -1.19 10.93
C PHE A 146 -0.71 -0.57 11.29
N PRO A 147 -0.83 0.77 11.35
CA PRO A 147 -2.13 1.40 11.51
C PRO A 147 -3.07 0.99 10.37
N ALA A 148 -4.34 0.79 10.71
CA ALA A 148 -5.39 0.63 9.70
C ALA A 148 -5.37 1.85 8.79
N SER A 149 -4.99 1.64 7.53
CA SER A 149 -4.75 2.73 6.60
C SER A 149 -5.21 2.37 5.21
N SER A 150 -5.86 3.33 4.56
CA SER A 150 -6.26 3.24 3.16
C SER A 150 -6.05 4.59 2.50
N TYR A 151 -5.66 4.55 1.24
CA TYR A 151 -5.42 5.73 0.43
C TYR A 151 -6.07 5.52 -0.94
N THR A 152 -6.94 6.46 -1.31
CA THR A 152 -7.61 6.47 -2.61
C THR A 152 -7.01 7.57 -3.46
N TYR A 153 -6.69 7.25 -4.70
CA TYR A 153 -6.09 8.18 -5.64
C TYR A 153 -6.73 7.98 -7.01
N THR A 154 -6.75 9.05 -7.80
CA THR A 154 -7.21 9.03 -9.18
C THR A 154 -6.00 9.31 -10.07
N TYR A 155 -5.62 8.34 -10.91
CA TYR A 155 -4.40 8.41 -11.72
C TYR A 155 -4.67 8.05 -13.18
N ASP A 156 -3.94 8.71 -14.09
CA ASP A 156 -3.87 8.36 -15.51
C ASP A 156 -2.56 7.59 -15.81
N PRO A 157 -2.64 6.28 -16.09
CA PRO A 157 -1.47 5.42 -16.35
C PRO A 157 -0.71 5.72 -17.63
N ARG A 158 -1.19 6.64 -18.49
CA ARG A 158 -0.46 7.09 -19.68
C ARG A 158 0.69 8.04 -19.38
N SER A 159 0.81 8.55 -18.16
CA SER A 159 1.74 9.64 -17.86
C SER A 159 3.19 9.23 -17.57
N GLY A 160 3.56 7.95 -17.65
CA GLY A 160 4.95 7.50 -17.48
C GLY A 160 5.56 7.81 -16.11
N THR A 161 4.74 8.18 -15.14
CA THR A 161 5.17 8.64 -13.81
C THR A 161 5.17 7.54 -12.75
N THR A 162 5.98 7.80 -11.73
CA THR A 162 6.37 6.98 -10.57
C THR A 162 5.23 6.13 -9.97
N PRO A 163 5.48 4.85 -9.65
CA PRO A 163 4.53 4.04 -8.88
C PRO A 163 4.25 4.68 -7.52
N ILE A 164 3.09 4.38 -6.92
CA ILE A 164 2.81 4.82 -5.54
C ILE A 164 3.87 4.23 -4.62
N LEU A 165 4.47 5.13 -3.84
CA LEU A 165 5.43 4.81 -2.81
C LEU A 165 4.69 4.72 -1.48
N ILE A 166 4.79 3.57 -0.83
CA ILE A 166 4.29 3.35 0.53
C ILE A 166 5.51 3.28 1.44
N SER A 167 5.81 4.37 2.14
CA SER A 167 6.98 4.43 3.02
C SER A 167 6.55 4.19 4.47
N PHE A 168 7.27 3.34 5.20
CA PHE A 168 7.05 3.14 6.63
C PHE A 168 8.33 3.33 7.44
N GLY A 169 8.18 3.73 8.69
CA GLY A 169 9.31 4.01 9.58
C GLY A 169 8.98 3.83 11.05
N LEU A 170 10.01 3.51 11.84
CA LEU A 170 9.94 3.35 13.29
C LEU A 170 10.31 4.66 14.01
N PHE A 171 9.56 5.03 15.04
CA PHE A 171 9.74 6.26 15.80
C PHE A 171 9.67 5.97 17.30
N GLU A 172 10.50 6.65 18.07
CA GLU A 172 10.39 6.63 19.53
C GLU A 172 9.18 7.47 19.96
N ALA A 173 8.39 6.92 20.88
CA ALA A 173 7.24 7.59 21.46
C ALA A 173 7.67 8.21 22.79
N ASN A 174 7.52 9.54 22.90
CA ASN A 174 7.81 10.30 24.12
C ASN A 174 6.74 10.08 25.19
#